data_AF-A0AAD4MRE5-F1
#
_entry.id   AF-A0AAD4MRE5-F1
#
_cell.length_a   1.000
_cell.length_b   1.000
_cell.length_c   1.000
_cell.angle_alpha   90.00
_cell.angle_beta   90.00
_cell.angle_gamma   90.00
#
_symmetry.space_group_name_H-M   'P 1'
#
loop_
_entity.id
_entity.type
_entity.pdbx_description
1 polymer ?
#
loop_
_entity_poly.entity_id
_entity_poly.type
_entity_poly.pdbx_seq_one_letter_code
_entity_poly.pdbx_strand_id
1 'polypeptide(L)'
;MSMLGCGDCQGLFEGLGQLGQGLGLNFGQLGQQNQQRQNWGQQNSPPPSPGAGNRPLGNLRNGNVPVENLGQNLGKTIDGVAAQFFAPNPDSPIPPHVQRRIMRFCSRHPQHPRCAGHPEWQIGNGKIPQAPEIGGGGGGEEGTDLNEMFPNWIPFKIPPIPRTVFKDFLAGVPQGLQNLIPAPILGQLNEMARRTLETTCAGGRCKTQKPEILNQRATLAEHEGIVQRLLNPGRTGEQLDHDVELRLARTHQVKKALLNKAGLGDKVEPANDGVFQKDILLTEQQSNSMLNEINAGGVGGRRKRSALFLEQAPTQRWPQGQPILYYLDEALEQFEKSAIEAAVQEIQSKSCIRFQKVSQKPSGNYIYYIKYASPTFCGLSYIGRVDPANPVYLSFLCGNPTGVAIHETLHALGLNHEQLRGDRDDFIKINWENVNAQNYDFFAIADAKQFTSYGVKYDYGSIMHYSSTIASQYPNKPTMTAKSNPGSNNPLMGQRYGMAPSDVELLNKLYCMPGVEDKNVYCGAWATRNLCNTPAQKGWMLQNCRKSCGFGAGK
;
A
#
# COMPACT_ATOMS: atom_id res chain seq x y z
N MET A 1 -62.24 -7.95 28.03
CA MET A 1 -62.64 -8.83 26.90
C MET A 1 -61.44 -8.96 25.99
N SER A 2 -60.91 -10.11 25.59
CA SER A 2 -60.99 -11.52 25.98
C SER A 2 -60.16 -12.23 24.91
N MET A 3 -59.31 -13.18 25.32
CA MET A 3 -58.49 -14.03 24.45
C MET A 3 -59.32 -14.83 23.44
N LEU A 4 -58.66 -15.38 22.42
CA LEU A 4 -58.79 -16.80 22.03
C LEU A 4 -57.51 -17.25 21.29
N GLY A 5 -57.04 -18.46 21.61
CA GLY A 5 -55.85 -19.10 21.02
C GLY A 5 -56.16 -20.43 20.34
N CYS A 6 -55.14 -21.03 19.75
CA CYS A 6 -55.00 -22.43 19.29
C CYS A 6 -53.50 -22.78 19.43
N GLY A 7 -53.04 -23.96 19.85
CA GLY A 7 -53.67 -25.28 19.95
C GLY A 7 -52.91 -26.27 19.06
N ASP A 8 -52.04 -27.08 19.69
CA ASP A 8 -51.38 -28.31 19.22
C ASP A 8 -50.32 -28.30 18.11
N CYS A 9 -49.14 -28.83 18.47
CA CYS A 9 -48.45 -29.91 17.73
C CYS A 9 -47.28 -30.46 18.59
N GLN A 10 -47.59 -31.32 19.55
CA GLN A 10 -46.63 -32.23 20.19
C GLN A 10 -46.83 -33.63 19.58
N GLY A 11 -45.81 -34.15 18.90
CA GLY A 11 -45.78 -35.53 18.42
C GLY A 11 -45.07 -35.65 17.09
N LEU A 12 -43.73 -35.73 17.10
CA LEU A 12 -42.89 -36.28 16.00
C LEU A 12 -41.38 -36.27 16.33
N PHE A 13 -40.97 -36.62 17.56
CA PHE A 13 -39.54 -36.71 17.91
C PHE A 13 -39.13 -37.96 18.72
N GLU A 14 -39.87 -39.07 18.63
CA GLU A 14 -39.50 -40.35 19.27
C GLU A 14 -39.01 -41.44 18.29
N GLY A 15 -38.55 -41.08 17.09
CA GLY A 15 -38.28 -42.06 16.02
C GLY A 15 -36.83 -42.42 15.67
N LEU A 16 -35.79 -41.77 16.22
CA LEU A 16 -34.42 -41.89 15.65
C LEU A 16 -33.29 -42.21 16.65
N GLY A 17 -33.63 -42.77 17.82
CA GLY A 17 -32.65 -43.12 18.86
C GLY A 17 -32.09 -44.55 18.83
N GLN A 18 -32.53 -45.43 17.92
CA GLN A 18 -32.27 -46.89 18.03
C GLN A 18 -31.41 -47.52 16.91
N LEU A 19 -30.57 -46.76 16.18
CA LEU A 19 -29.70 -47.31 15.12
C LEU A 19 -28.24 -46.86 15.21
N GLY A 20 -27.67 -46.81 16.42
CA GLY A 20 -26.29 -46.35 16.65
C GLY A 20 -25.45 -47.19 17.62
N GLN A 21 -25.88 -48.39 18.00
CA GLN A 21 -25.05 -49.33 18.77
C GLN A 21 -24.58 -50.44 17.84
N GLY A 22 -23.35 -50.34 17.34
CA GLY A 22 -22.77 -51.37 16.48
C GLY A 22 -21.26 -51.42 16.38
N LEU A 23 -20.50 -50.33 16.55
CA LEU A 23 -19.05 -50.34 16.26
C LEU A 23 -18.24 -49.46 17.23
N GLY A 24 -18.16 -49.87 18.50
CA GLY A 24 -17.63 -49.08 19.63
C GLY A 24 -16.29 -48.37 19.43
N LEU A 25 -16.34 -47.03 19.48
CA LEU A 25 -15.20 -46.15 19.72
C LEU A 25 -15.58 -45.13 20.81
N ASN A 26 -14.83 -45.10 21.91
CA ASN A 26 -15.01 -44.21 23.05
C ASN A 26 -14.50 -42.79 22.74
N PHE A 27 -15.37 -41.79 22.86
CA PHE A 27 -14.98 -40.37 23.01
C PHE A 27 -15.68 -39.80 24.26
N GLY A 28 -14.90 -39.62 25.33
CA GLY A 28 -15.29 -38.85 26.50
C GLY A 28 -14.71 -37.45 26.44
N GLN A 29 -15.49 -36.49 26.97
CA GLN A 29 -15.17 -35.07 27.25
C GLN A 29 -15.34 -34.05 26.12
N LEU A 30 -16.61 -33.83 25.74
CA LEU A 30 -17.15 -32.54 25.32
C LEU A 30 -18.63 -32.52 25.70
N GLY A 31 -18.96 -32.00 26.89
CA GLY A 31 -20.32 -32.14 27.41
C GLY A 31 -20.60 -31.45 28.74
N GLN A 32 -20.06 -30.25 28.98
CA GLN A 32 -20.58 -29.35 30.01
C GLN A 32 -20.41 -27.90 29.57
N GLN A 33 -21.32 -27.41 28.73
CA GLN A 33 -21.64 -25.98 28.58
C GLN A 33 -22.86 -25.79 27.65
N ASN A 34 -24.00 -26.40 27.99
CA ASN A 34 -25.26 -26.11 27.27
C ASN A 34 -26.52 -26.27 28.13
N GLN A 35 -26.50 -25.66 29.32
CA GLN A 35 -27.71 -25.40 30.11
C GLN A 35 -27.65 -23.97 30.64
N GLN A 36 -28.03 -22.99 29.80
CA GLN A 36 -28.59 -21.69 30.21
C GLN A 36 -28.93 -20.87 28.95
N ARG A 37 -29.91 -21.34 28.18
CA ARG A 37 -30.65 -20.52 27.21
C ARG A 37 -32.07 -21.03 27.12
N GLN A 38 -32.90 -20.66 28.09
CA GLN A 38 -34.37 -20.61 27.96
C GLN A 38 -34.96 -20.03 29.24
N ASN A 39 -34.99 -18.70 29.29
CA ASN A 39 -36.00 -17.87 29.97
C ASN A 39 -35.60 -16.41 29.71
N TRP A 40 -36.54 -15.48 29.87
CA TRP A 40 -36.44 -14.03 29.64
C TRP A 40 -36.97 -13.53 28.29
N GLY A 41 -38.29 -13.64 28.13
CA GLY A 41 -39.09 -12.66 27.41
C GLY A 41 -40.11 -12.03 28.37
N GLN A 42 -40.22 -10.70 28.33
CA GLN A 42 -41.20 -9.82 29.01
C GLN A 42 -40.96 -9.49 30.49
N GLN A 43 -40.20 -8.42 30.73
CA GLN A 43 -40.66 -7.17 31.37
C GLN A 43 -39.44 -6.30 31.65
N ASN A 44 -39.35 -5.18 30.93
CA ASN A 44 -38.82 -3.88 31.35
C ASN A 44 -38.31 -3.12 30.11
N SER A 45 -38.87 -1.93 29.92
CA SER A 45 -38.57 -0.97 28.87
C SER A 45 -37.06 -0.81 28.61
N PRO A 46 -36.64 -0.59 27.35
CA PRO A 46 -35.23 -0.44 27.06
C PRO A 46 -34.67 0.81 27.76
N PRO A 47 -33.56 0.70 28.51
CA PRO A 47 -32.80 1.87 28.91
C PRO A 47 -32.26 2.57 27.66
N PRO A 48 -32.05 3.90 27.70
CA PRO A 48 -31.75 4.69 26.51
C PRO A 48 -30.49 4.19 25.81
N SER A 49 -30.52 4.19 24.48
CA SER A 49 -29.41 3.87 23.61
C SER A 49 -28.12 4.55 24.10
N PRO A 50 -26.98 3.84 24.24
CA PRO A 50 -25.71 4.54 24.35
C PRO A 50 -25.49 5.21 23.01
N GLY A 51 -25.70 6.53 23.00
CA GLY A 51 -25.57 7.36 21.82
C GLY A 51 -24.23 7.17 21.13
N ALA A 52 -24.23 7.49 19.85
CA ALA A 52 -23.04 7.68 19.02
C ALA A 52 -22.01 8.55 19.77
N GLY A 53 -21.15 7.90 20.54
CA GLY A 53 -20.05 8.52 21.24
C GLY A 53 -18.91 8.73 20.26
N ASN A 54 -18.89 9.90 19.64
CA ASN A 54 -17.66 10.52 19.15
C ASN A 54 -16.57 10.36 20.21
N ARG A 55 -15.68 9.38 20.04
CA ARG A 55 -14.37 9.42 20.66
C ARG A 55 -13.43 10.10 19.66
N PRO A 56 -12.91 11.29 19.98
CA PRO A 56 -12.01 11.99 19.08
C PRO A 56 -10.74 11.15 18.91
N LEU A 57 -10.26 11.03 17.67
CA LEU A 57 -8.86 10.74 17.39
C LEU A 57 -8.03 11.71 18.23
N GLY A 58 -7.41 11.19 19.28
CA GLY A 58 -6.65 11.97 20.24
C GLY A 58 -5.54 12.75 19.54
N ASN A 59 -5.45 14.03 19.91
CA ASN A 59 -4.43 14.98 19.51
C ASN A 59 -3.02 14.35 19.47
N LEU A 60 -2.39 14.34 18.30
CA LEU A 60 -0.94 14.46 18.22
C LEU A 60 -0.61 15.95 18.08
N ARG A 61 -0.69 16.66 19.21
CA ARG A 61 -0.05 17.97 19.38
C ARG A 61 1.34 17.76 19.96
N ASN A 62 2.29 18.53 19.43
CA ASN A 62 3.62 18.81 19.97
C ASN A 62 3.68 18.64 21.50
N GLY A 63 4.37 17.60 21.95
CA GLY A 63 4.77 17.40 23.32
C GLY A 63 6.15 16.78 23.33
N ASN A 64 7.11 17.48 23.91
CA ASN A 64 8.47 16.99 24.14
C ASN A 64 8.39 15.71 24.98
N VAL A 65 8.71 14.58 24.37
CA VAL A 65 9.01 13.35 25.09
C VAL A 65 10.49 13.40 25.48
N PRO A 66 10.85 13.32 26.77
CA PRO A 66 12.24 13.25 27.20
C PRO A 66 12.94 12.04 26.58
N VAL A 67 14.12 12.28 26.00
CA VAL A 67 14.89 11.35 25.15
C VAL A 67 15.58 10.22 25.93
N GLU A 68 15.32 10.07 27.23
CA GLU A 68 16.03 9.11 28.07
C GLU A 68 15.45 7.67 28.06
N ASN A 69 14.48 7.36 27.18
CA ASN A 69 13.87 6.01 27.12
C ASN A 69 13.59 5.46 25.71
N LEU A 70 14.30 5.96 24.68
CA LEU A 70 14.17 5.49 23.29
C LEU A 70 14.68 4.06 23.03
N GLY A 71 15.26 3.40 24.04
CA GLY A 71 15.82 2.05 23.92
C GLY A 71 15.06 0.92 24.66
N GLN A 72 14.03 1.22 25.46
CA GLN A 72 13.48 0.19 26.37
C GLN A 72 12.04 -0.28 26.10
N ASN A 73 11.23 0.45 25.31
CA ASN A 73 9.81 0.08 25.10
C ASN A 73 9.36 -0.05 23.63
N LEU A 74 10.28 -0.09 22.68
CA LEU A 74 10.00 -0.51 21.29
C LEU A 74 10.85 -1.75 21.04
N GLY A 75 10.23 -2.92 21.17
CA GLY A 75 10.90 -4.22 21.07
C GLY A 75 11.84 -4.35 19.88
N LYS A 76 12.84 -5.22 20.01
CA LYS A 76 13.91 -5.53 19.04
C LYS A 76 13.51 -5.17 17.59
N THR A 77 13.95 -4.03 17.10
CA THR A 77 13.91 -3.73 15.66
C THR A 77 15.00 -4.55 14.96
N ILE A 78 14.86 -4.81 13.66
CA ILE A 78 15.90 -5.53 12.90
C ILE A 78 17.23 -4.77 13.08
N ASP A 79 18.22 -5.43 13.67
CA ASP A 79 19.58 -4.92 13.91
C ASP A 79 19.68 -3.56 14.63
N GLY A 80 18.74 -3.24 15.54
CA GLY A 80 18.89 -2.10 16.46
C GLY A 80 18.67 -0.71 15.84
N VAL A 81 17.91 -0.60 14.75
CA VAL A 81 17.48 0.70 14.21
C VAL A 81 16.51 1.37 15.16
N ALA A 82 16.77 2.63 15.49
CA ALA A 82 15.83 3.47 16.22
C ALA A 82 14.51 3.55 15.44
N ALA A 83 13.37 3.42 16.12
CA ALA A 83 12.04 3.48 15.48
C ALA A 83 11.79 4.78 14.69
N GLN A 84 12.61 5.80 14.92
CA GLN A 84 12.67 7.00 14.12
C GLN A 84 14.12 7.36 13.84
N PHE A 85 14.45 7.55 12.56
CA PHE A 85 15.72 8.07 12.11
C PHE A 85 15.52 9.51 11.60
N PHE A 86 16.39 10.42 12.02
CA PHE A 86 16.27 11.83 11.66
C PHE A 86 16.74 12.06 10.24
N ALA A 87 15.96 12.83 9.49
CA ALA A 87 16.33 13.22 8.14
C ALA A 87 17.57 14.08 8.17
N PRO A 88 18.45 13.96 7.16
CA PRO A 88 19.49 14.95 7.01
C PRO A 88 18.93 16.23 6.39
N ASN A 89 19.68 17.33 6.53
CA ASN A 89 19.34 18.61 5.92
C ASN A 89 19.17 18.46 4.39
N PRO A 90 17.96 18.73 3.83
CA PRO A 90 17.71 18.58 2.40
C PRO A 90 18.49 19.58 1.53
N ASP A 91 18.97 20.69 2.11
CA ASP A 91 19.71 21.74 1.39
C ASP A 91 21.23 21.51 1.38
N SER A 92 21.71 20.45 2.03
CA SER A 92 23.15 20.18 2.11
C SER A 92 23.69 19.62 0.77
N PRO A 93 24.92 19.99 0.39
CA PRO A 93 25.53 19.53 -0.86
C PRO A 93 25.93 18.04 -0.82
N ILE A 94 25.92 17.44 0.37
CA ILE A 94 26.24 16.02 0.57
C ILE A 94 24.99 15.19 0.23
N PRO A 95 25.10 14.11 -0.56
CA PRO A 95 23.94 13.26 -0.84
C PRO A 95 23.27 12.68 0.41
N PRO A 96 21.94 12.48 0.42
CA PRO A 96 21.23 11.99 1.60
C PRO A 96 21.73 10.64 2.11
N HIS A 97 22.10 9.70 1.23
CA HIS A 97 22.62 8.40 1.65
C HIS A 97 23.99 8.49 2.36
N VAL A 98 24.85 9.42 1.92
CA VAL A 98 26.14 9.70 2.55
C VAL A 98 25.93 10.38 3.90
N GLN A 99 25.01 11.33 3.98
CA GLN A 99 24.65 11.97 5.25
C GLN A 99 24.13 10.94 6.25
N ARG A 100 23.24 10.02 5.85
CA ARG A 100 22.80 8.93 6.75
C ARG A 100 23.96 8.08 7.26
N ARG A 101 24.97 7.84 6.43
CA ARG A 101 26.21 7.14 6.84
C ARG A 101 27.03 7.95 7.85
N ILE A 102 27.21 9.25 7.62
CA ILE A 102 27.85 10.17 8.59
C ILE A 102 27.11 10.11 9.93
N MET A 103 25.78 10.20 9.89
CA MET A 103 24.94 10.14 11.09
C MET A 103 25.11 8.82 11.85
N ARG A 104 25.13 7.68 11.15
CA ARG A 104 25.41 6.37 11.78
C ARG A 104 26.82 6.30 12.38
N PHE A 105 27.82 6.83 11.69
CA PHE A 105 29.20 6.85 12.18
C PHE A 105 29.32 7.67 13.45
N CYS A 106 28.82 8.92 13.44
CA CYS A 106 28.89 9.81 14.60
C CYS A 106 28.07 9.32 15.78
N SER A 107 26.93 8.65 15.54
CA SER A 107 26.16 8.01 16.61
C SER A 107 26.93 6.90 17.33
N ARG A 108 27.78 6.15 16.61
CA ARG A 108 28.63 5.08 17.19
C ARG A 108 29.93 5.59 17.77
N HIS A 109 30.41 6.74 17.30
CA HIS A 109 31.69 7.33 17.68
C HIS A 109 31.52 8.79 18.11
N PRO A 110 30.77 9.08 19.19
CA PRO A 110 30.44 10.44 19.60
C PRO A 110 31.67 11.27 20.01
N GLN A 111 32.74 10.59 20.45
CA GLN A 111 34.02 11.22 20.83
C GLN A 111 34.96 11.47 19.64
N HIS A 112 34.56 11.08 18.43
CA HIS A 112 35.37 11.33 17.25
C HIS A 112 35.50 12.85 17.03
N PRO A 113 36.71 13.39 16.75
CA PRO A 113 36.93 14.84 16.69
C PRO A 113 35.99 15.61 15.75
N ARG A 114 35.53 14.98 14.66
CA ARG A 114 34.57 15.57 13.69
C ARG A 114 33.10 15.39 14.05
N CYS A 115 32.81 14.61 15.08
CA CYS A 115 31.47 14.45 15.64
C CYS A 115 31.33 15.25 16.94
N ALA A 116 32.45 15.51 17.62
CA ALA A 116 32.54 16.38 18.79
C ALA A 116 32.12 17.81 18.42
N GLY A 117 31.19 18.39 19.19
CA GLY A 117 30.72 19.76 18.97
C GLY A 117 29.51 19.93 18.05
N HIS A 118 28.94 18.83 17.52
CA HIS A 118 27.63 18.86 16.84
C HIS A 118 26.50 18.55 17.84
N PRO A 119 25.80 19.58 18.40
CA PRO A 119 24.80 19.37 19.43
C PRO A 119 23.52 18.70 18.91
N GLU A 120 23.31 18.64 17.60
CA GLU A 120 22.09 18.11 16.96
C GLU A 120 21.95 16.59 16.95
N TRP A 121 22.95 15.86 17.44
CA TRP A 121 22.79 14.44 17.79
C TRP A 121 21.97 14.22 19.07
N GLN A 122 21.72 15.29 19.84
CA GLN A 122 20.78 15.31 20.97
C GLN A 122 19.42 15.83 20.51
N ILE A 123 18.53 14.87 20.34
CA ILE A 123 17.19 15.00 19.77
C ILE A 123 16.30 15.89 20.66
N GLY A 124 15.63 16.87 20.08
CA GLY A 124 14.56 17.63 20.75
C GLY A 124 14.03 18.78 19.87
N ASN A 125 12.70 18.93 19.82
CA ASN A 125 11.98 20.07 19.22
C ASN A 125 11.78 20.13 17.69
N GLY A 126 11.71 19.00 16.96
CA GLY A 126 11.20 19.01 15.57
C GLY A 126 12.05 19.77 14.55
N LYS A 127 13.35 19.96 14.83
CA LYS A 127 14.32 20.50 13.87
C LYS A 127 15.09 19.38 13.17
N ILE A 128 15.43 19.59 11.90
CA ILE A 128 16.26 18.68 11.11
C ILE A 128 17.73 18.89 11.54
N PRO A 129 18.47 17.83 11.92
CA PRO A 129 19.87 17.96 12.30
C PRO A 129 20.72 18.47 11.13
N GLN A 130 21.64 19.40 11.38
CA GLN A 130 22.66 19.73 10.40
C GLN A 130 23.75 18.65 10.44
N ALA A 131 24.12 18.14 9.27
CA ALA A 131 25.27 17.25 9.18
C ALA A 131 26.55 18.06 9.47
N PRO A 132 27.59 17.44 10.05
CA PRO A 132 28.90 18.07 10.16
C PRO A 132 29.37 18.59 8.81
N GLU A 133 30.03 19.74 8.80
CA GLU A 133 30.67 20.30 7.61
C GLU A 133 31.79 19.36 7.15
N ILE A 134 31.41 18.33 6.41
CA ILE A 134 32.30 17.36 5.79
C ILE A 134 32.12 17.59 4.29
N GLY A 135 32.70 18.68 3.79
CA GLY A 135 32.59 19.08 2.39
C GLY A 135 33.94 19.55 1.87
N GLY A 136 34.44 18.89 0.83
CA GLY A 136 35.55 19.38 0.03
C GLY A 136 35.09 20.43 -0.99
N GLY A 137 35.85 21.53 -1.08
CA GLY A 137 36.00 22.33 -2.30
C GLY A 137 35.32 23.70 -2.32
N GLY A 138 35.86 24.67 -1.57
CA GLY A 138 35.39 26.06 -1.65
C GLY A 138 36.18 27.10 -0.84
N GLY A 139 37.51 26.97 -0.77
CA GLY A 139 38.39 28.05 -0.28
C GLY A 139 38.78 27.98 1.21
N GLY A 140 40.07 27.78 1.45
CA GLY A 140 40.79 28.56 2.46
C GLY A 140 41.20 27.91 3.77
N GLU A 141 40.51 26.90 4.29
CA GLU A 141 40.88 26.27 5.57
C GLU A 141 40.81 24.74 5.48
N GLU A 142 41.68 24.06 6.24
CA GLU A 142 41.96 22.61 6.23
C GLU A 142 40.70 21.75 6.54
N GLY A 143 39.79 21.70 5.58
CA GLY A 143 38.62 20.83 5.55
C GLY A 143 39.01 19.50 4.95
N THR A 144 39.14 18.51 5.81
CA THR A 144 39.39 17.12 5.47
C THR A 144 38.30 16.52 4.57
N ASP A 145 38.72 16.00 3.42
CA ASP A 145 37.88 15.53 2.31
C ASP A 145 36.92 14.39 2.76
N LEU A 146 35.69 14.34 2.21
CA LEU A 146 34.77 13.20 2.38
C LEU A 146 35.46 11.87 2.03
N ASN A 147 36.42 11.92 1.10
CA ASN A 147 37.26 10.80 0.70
C ASN A 147 38.16 10.28 1.84
N GLU A 148 38.48 11.07 2.86
CA GLU A 148 39.22 10.58 4.03
C GLU A 148 38.32 9.78 4.98
N MET A 149 37.08 10.23 5.21
CA MET A 149 36.15 9.53 6.11
C MET A 149 35.53 8.31 5.45
N PHE A 150 35.27 8.38 4.15
CA PHE A 150 34.64 7.33 3.38
C PHE A 150 35.37 7.17 2.04
N PRO A 151 36.54 6.49 2.01
CA PRO A 151 37.43 6.43 0.85
C PRO A 151 36.88 5.74 -0.40
N ASN A 152 35.60 5.37 -0.42
CA ASN A 152 34.94 4.74 -1.56
C ASN A 152 33.54 5.31 -1.85
N TRP A 153 33.15 6.44 -1.24
CA TRP A 153 31.78 6.96 -1.35
C TRP A 153 31.35 7.25 -2.81
N ILE A 154 30.12 6.86 -3.15
CA ILE A 154 29.53 7.02 -4.48
C ILE A 154 28.77 8.36 -4.54
N PRO A 155 29.15 9.28 -5.44
CA PRO A 155 28.34 10.45 -5.76
C PRO A 155 26.93 10.07 -6.18
N PHE A 156 25.93 10.75 -5.63
CA PHE A 156 24.55 10.49 -6.03
C PHE A 156 24.19 11.32 -7.25
N LYS A 157 23.95 10.63 -8.37
CA LYS A 157 23.32 11.21 -9.55
C LYS A 157 22.19 10.30 -9.97
N ILE A 158 21.00 10.88 -10.12
CA ILE A 158 19.86 10.14 -10.66
C ILE A 158 20.15 9.87 -12.14
N PRO A 159 20.23 8.61 -12.59
CA PRO A 159 20.49 8.30 -13.99
C PRO A 159 19.34 8.79 -14.90
N PRO A 160 19.57 8.93 -16.21
CA PRO A 160 18.48 9.18 -17.16
C PRO A 160 17.44 8.05 -17.11
N ILE A 161 16.18 8.37 -17.39
CA ILE A 161 15.10 7.38 -17.44
C ILE A 161 15.30 6.52 -18.70
N PRO A 162 15.47 5.19 -18.59
CA PRO A 162 15.56 4.32 -19.75
C PRO A 162 14.25 4.41 -20.56
N ARG A 163 14.34 4.49 -21.89
CA ARG A 163 13.16 4.46 -22.74
C ARG A 163 12.55 3.05 -22.74
N THR A 164 11.30 2.94 -22.33
CA THR A 164 10.54 1.69 -22.44
C THR A 164 9.73 1.69 -23.74
N VAL A 165 9.87 0.64 -24.56
CA VAL A 165 9.02 0.43 -25.74
C VAL A 165 7.79 -0.37 -25.31
N PHE A 166 6.61 0.19 -25.53
CA PHE A 166 5.34 -0.45 -25.18
C PHE A 166 4.66 -1.04 -26.41
N LYS A 167 3.97 -2.18 -26.23
CA LYS A 167 3.11 -2.78 -27.28
C LYS A 167 1.88 -1.88 -27.52
N ASP A 168 1.43 -1.81 -28.78
CA ASP A 168 0.14 -1.18 -29.09
C ASP A 168 -1.00 -2.12 -28.68
N PHE A 169 -1.66 -1.81 -27.56
CA PHE A 169 -2.78 -2.59 -27.02
C PHE A 169 -4.12 -2.27 -27.70
N LEU A 170 -4.18 -1.27 -28.58
CA LEU A 170 -5.34 -1.00 -29.44
C LEU A 170 -5.21 -1.64 -30.82
N ALA A 171 -4.02 -2.15 -31.17
CA ALA A 171 -3.82 -2.88 -32.41
C ALA A 171 -4.79 -4.06 -32.51
N GLY A 172 -5.60 -4.08 -33.58
CA GLY A 172 -6.61 -5.13 -33.81
C GLY A 172 -7.88 -5.02 -32.95
N VAL A 173 -8.01 -3.99 -32.11
CA VAL A 173 -9.25 -3.73 -31.33
C VAL A 173 -10.27 -3.02 -32.22
N PRO A 174 -11.51 -3.53 -32.37
CA PRO A 174 -12.59 -2.87 -33.12
C PRO A 174 -12.85 -1.44 -32.63
N GLN A 175 -13.09 -0.50 -33.56
CA GLN A 175 -13.29 0.92 -33.22
C GLN A 175 -14.43 1.13 -32.21
N GLY A 176 -15.51 0.34 -32.30
CA GLY A 176 -16.61 0.38 -31.33
C GLY A 176 -16.18 0.08 -29.90
N LEU A 177 -15.20 -0.82 -29.70
CA LEU A 177 -14.63 -1.11 -28.38
C LEU A 177 -13.63 -0.05 -27.93
N GLN A 178 -12.84 0.51 -28.85
CA GLN A 178 -11.91 1.59 -28.54
C GLN A 178 -12.61 2.81 -27.94
N ASN A 179 -13.79 3.16 -28.47
CA ASN A 179 -14.59 4.30 -28.00
C ASN A 179 -15.22 4.06 -26.61
N LEU A 180 -15.27 2.82 -26.14
CA LEU A 180 -15.85 2.42 -24.85
C LEU A 180 -14.81 2.28 -23.74
N ILE A 181 -13.53 2.56 -24.05
CA ILE A 181 -12.46 2.58 -23.07
C ILE A 181 -12.58 3.86 -22.23
N PRO A 182 -12.64 3.77 -20.88
CA PRO A 182 -12.63 4.95 -20.04
C PRO A 182 -11.33 5.74 -20.25
N ALA A 183 -11.45 7.07 -20.32
CA ALA A 183 -10.29 7.94 -20.43
C ALA A 183 -9.40 7.76 -19.18
N PRO A 184 -8.10 7.49 -19.35
CA PRO A 184 -7.23 7.32 -18.20
C PRO A 184 -7.00 8.67 -17.52
N ILE A 185 -7.05 8.67 -16.19
CA ILE A 185 -6.61 9.80 -15.37
C ILE A 185 -5.14 9.55 -15.04
N LEU A 186 -4.24 10.32 -15.66
CA LEU A 186 -2.80 10.24 -15.43
C LEU A 186 -2.27 11.62 -15.07
N GLY A 187 -2.45 11.99 -13.80
CA GLY A 187 -2.16 13.32 -13.28
C GLY A 187 -3.05 14.42 -13.87
N GLN A 188 -4.13 14.07 -14.58
CA GLN A 188 -5.05 15.05 -15.15
C GLN A 188 -6.03 15.50 -14.07
N LEU A 189 -6.29 16.80 -14.06
CA LEU A 189 -7.18 17.42 -13.11
C LEU A 189 -8.07 18.41 -13.85
N ASN A 190 -9.37 18.42 -13.57
CA ASN A 190 -10.25 19.42 -14.16
C ASN A 190 -9.93 20.82 -13.63
N GLU A 191 -10.32 21.85 -14.38
CA GLU A 191 -9.93 23.23 -14.06
C GLU A 191 -10.40 23.69 -12.68
N MET A 192 -11.61 23.31 -12.28
CA MET A 192 -12.17 23.68 -10.98
C MET A 192 -11.35 23.08 -9.84
N ALA A 193 -11.08 21.77 -9.90
CA ALA A 193 -10.23 21.09 -8.92
C ALA A 193 -8.83 21.72 -8.86
N ARG A 194 -8.29 22.17 -10.01
CA ARG A 194 -6.93 22.73 -10.08
C ARG A 194 -6.89 24.04 -9.33
N ARG A 195 -7.83 24.93 -9.62
CA ARG A 195 -8.00 26.21 -8.93
C ARG A 195 -8.22 26.02 -7.43
N THR A 196 -8.99 25.00 -7.03
CA THR A 196 -9.19 24.66 -5.62
C THR A 196 -7.87 24.31 -4.93
N LEU A 197 -7.06 23.41 -5.51
CA LEU A 197 -5.76 23.04 -4.94
C LEU A 197 -4.76 24.21 -4.96
N GLU A 198 -4.74 25.01 -6.03
CA GLU A 198 -3.92 26.24 -6.11
C GLU A 198 -4.27 27.23 -4.99
N THR A 199 -5.56 27.42 -4.70
CA THR A 199 -6.05 28.32 -3.64
C THR A 199 -5.67 27.79 -2.26
N THR A 200 -5.83 26.48 -2.03
CA THR A 200 -5.37 25.80 -0.82
C THR A 200 -3.87 25.99 -0.59
N CYS A 201 -3.08 26.06 -1.66
CA CYS A 201 -1.63 26.23 -1.60
C CYS A 201 -1.14 27.68 -1.73
N ALA A 202 -2.06 28.65 -1.74
CA ALA A 202 -1.71 30.07 -1.81
C ALA A 202 -0.73 30.49 -0.69
N GLY A 203 0.15 31.43 -1.00
CA GLY A 203 1.19 31.90 -0.06
C GLY A 203 2.37 30.94 0.11
N GLY A 204 2.52 29.93 -0.75
CA GLY A 204 3.67 29.00 -0.71
C GLY A 204 3.55 27.88 0.32
N ARG A 205 2.38 27.71 0.95
CA ARG A 205 2.14 26.73 2.03
C ARG A 205 2.42 25.27 1.65
N CYS A 206 2.38 24.94 0.36
CA CYS A 206 2.61 23.58 -0.14
C CYS A 206 3.98 23.40 -0.80
N LYS A 207 4.89 24.40 -0.73
CA LYS A 207 6.22 24.33 -1.38
C LYS A 207 7.30 23.73 -0.49
N THR A 208 7.06 23.66 0.81
CA THR A 208 8.06 23.21 1.80
C THR A 208 7.77 21.78 2.25
N GLN A 209 8.83 20.99 2.41
CA GLN A 209 8.74 19.70 3.09
C GLN A 209 8.65 19.92 4.60
N LYS A 210 7.71 19.25 5.24
CA LYS A 210 7.66 19.26 6.72
C LYS A 210 8.75 18.31 7.27
N PRO A 211 9.37 18.60 8.42
CA PRO A 211 10.38 17.73 9.01
C PRO A 211 9.89 16.29 9.21
N GLU A 212 8.62 16.08 9.53
CA GLU A 212 8.05 14.74 9.74
C GLU A 212 8.07 13.91 8.46
N ILE A 213 7.80 14.52 7.30
CA ILE A 213 7.83 13.85 5.98
C ILE A 213 9.25 13.41 5.64
N LEU A 214 10.23 14.27 5.89
CA LEU A 214 11.63 13.94 5.63
C LEU A 214 12.12 12.84 6.60
N ASN A 215 11.70 12.88 7.86
CA ASN A 215 12.03 11.86 8.86
C ASN A 215 11.43 10.49 8.48
N GLN A 216 10.21 10.46 7.96
CA GLN A 216 9.57 9.25 7.44
C GLN A 216 10.42 8.63 6.32
N ARG A 217 10.83 9.45 5.35
CA ARG A 217 11.70 9.03 4.25
C ARG A 217 13.03 8.49 4.73
N ALA A 218 13.68 9.18 5.65
CA ALA A 218 14.99 8.77 6.17
C ALA A 218 14.89 7.47 6.98
N THR A 219 13.85 7.33 7.78
CA THR A 219 13.55 6.08 8.53
C THR A 219 13.29 4.92 7.56
N LEU A 220 12.46 5.12 6.53
CA LEU A 220 12.23 4.10 5.51
C LEU A 220 13.53 3.70 4.80
N ALA A 221 14.38 4.67 4.45
CA ALA A 221 15.65 4.40 3.80
C ALA A 221 16.58 3.51 4.65
N GLU A 222 16.62 3.70 5.96
CA GLU A 222 17.40 2.85 6.86
C GLU A 222 16.86 1.43 6.94
N HIS A 223 15.53 1.29 7.06
CA HIS A 223 14.89 -0.02 7.09
C HIS A 223 15.11 -0.79 5.79
N GLU A 224 14.94 -0.13 4.64
CA GLU A 224 15.23 -0.76 3.35
C GLU A 224 16.72 -1.09 3.20
N GLY A 225 17.63 -0.22 3.62
CA GLY A 225 19.07 -0.48 3.55
C GLY A 225 19.50 -1.72 4.34
N ILE A 226 18.86 -2.02 5.48
CA ILE A 226 19.11 -3.25 6.24
C ILE A 226 18.57 -4.47 5.54
N VAL A 227 17.32 -4.41 5.08
CA VAL A 227 16.70 -5.51 4.35
C VAL A 227 17.51 -5.83 3.10
N GLN A 228 17.96 -4.80 2.37
CA GLN A 228 18.81 -4.97 1.20
C GLN A 228 20.17 -5.60 1.55
N ARG A 229 20.78 -5.27 2.69
CA ARG A 229 22.01 -5.93 3.17
C ARG A 229 21.81 -7.41 3.50
N LEU A 230 20.68 -7.75 4.12
CA LEU A 230 20.32 -9.14 4.41
C LEU A 230 20.06 -9.96 3.14
N LEU A 231 19.42 -9.34 2.15
CA LEU A 231 19.05 -9.99 0.89
C LEU A 231 20.22 -10.05 -0.11
N ASN A 232 21.21 -9.17 -0.01
CA ASN A 232 22.32 -9.04 -0.96
C ASN A 232 23.70 -9.03 -0.25
N PRO A 233 24.10 -10.11 0.43
CA PRO A 233 25.35 -10.14 1.23
C PRO A 233 26.63 -9.96 0.40
N GLY A 234 26.58 -10.16 -0.92
CA GLY A 234 27.72 -9.95 -1.83
C GLY A 234 27.91 -8.51 -2.30
N ARG A 235 27.05 -7.57 -1.90
CA ARG A 235 27.12 -6.15 -2.31
C ARG A 235 27.61 -5.28 -1.16
N THR A 236 28.33 -4.21 -1.48
CA THR A 236 28.80 -3.29 -0.43
C THR A 236 27.61 -2.51 0.13
N GLY A 237 27.66 -2.17 1.42
CA GLY A 237 26.59 -1.37 2.04
C GLY A 237 26.35 -0.03 1.33
N GLU A 238 27.38 0.48 0.66
CA GLU A 238 27.31 1.73 -0.08
C GLU A 238 26.55 1.63 -1.41
N GLN A 239 26.77 0.54 -2.16
CA GLN A 239 25.98 0.25 -3.36
C GLN A 239 24.49 0.09 -3.00
N LEU A 240 24.21 -0.57 -1.87
CA LEU A 240 22.84 -0.78 -1.39
C LEU A 240 22.18 0.52 -0.93
N ASP A 241 22.90 1.36 -0.18
CA ASP A 241 22.44 2.68 0.23
C ASP A 241 22.16 3.59 -0.98
N HIS A 242 23.00 3.51 -2.02
CA HIS A 242 22.81 4.22 -3.29
C HIS A 242 21.54 3.76 -4.01
N ASP A 243 21.29 2.45 -4.11
CA ASP A 243 20.11 1.90 -4.78
C ASP A 243 18.80 2.26 -4.06
N VAL A 244 18.81 2.22 -2.72
CA VAL A 244 17.67 2.67 -1.90
C VAL A 244 17.39 4.15 -2.16
N GLU A 245 18.44 4.99 -2.18
CA GLU A 245 18.31 6.41 -2.47
C GLU A 245 17.78 6.67 -3.89
N LEU A 246 18.22 5.87 -4.87
CA LEU A 246 17.72 5.91 -6.24
C LEU A 246 16.22 5.57 -6.30
N ARG A 247 15.80 4.49 -5.64
CA ARG A 247 14.38 4.08 -5.57
C ARG A 247 13.49 5.18 -4.98
N LEU A 248 13.92 5.76 -3.86
CA LEU A 248 13.23 6.88 -3.20
C LEU A 248 13.15 8.11 -4.11
N ALA A 249 14.27 8.49 -4.74
CA ALA A 249 14.33 9.62 -5.65
C ALA A 249 13.43 9.43 -6.89
N ARG A 250 13.37 8.22 -7.45
CA ARG A 250 12.47 7.87 -8.57
C ARG A 250 11.01 7.95 -8.19
N THR A 251 10.64 7.45 -7.00
CA THR A 251 9.29 7.58 -6.46
C THR A 251 8.88 9.06 -6.35
N HIS A 252 9.78 9.90 -5.83
CA HIS A 252 9.54 11.34 -5.74
C HIS A 252 9.45 12.00 -7.13
N GLN A 253 10.26 11.59 -8.11
CA GLN A 253 10.15 12.05 -9.50
C GLN A 253 8.78 11.73 -10.11
N VAL A 254 8.21 10.54 -9.83
CA VAL A 254 6.85 10.19 -10.26
C VAL A 254 5.83 11.17 -9.69
N LYS A 255 5.86 11.44 -8.38
CA LYS A 255 4.95 12.40 -7.74
C LYS A 255 5.07 13.80 -8.35
N LYS A 256 6.29 14.26 -8.61
CA LYS A 256 6.55 15.55 -9.28
C LYS A 256 5.98 15.57 -10.70
N ALA A 257 6.20 14.52 -11.48
CA ALA A 257 5.68 14.43 -12.84
C ALA A 257 4.14 14.47 -12.85
N LEU A 258 3.47 13.82 -11.89
CA LEU A 258 2.02 13.89 -11.74
C LEU A 258 1.52 15.31 -11.45
N LEU A 259 2.16 16.04 -10.54
CA LEU A 259 1.81 17.44 -10.25
C LEU A 259 2.08 18.36 -11.44
N ASN A 260 3.20 18.18 -12.14
CA ASN A 260 3.50 18.93 -13.37
C ASN A 260 2.41 18.69 -14.42
N LYS A 261 1.97 17.44 -14.57
CA LYS A 261 0.89 17.06 -15.49
C LYS A 261 -0.45 17.69 -15.12
N ALA A 262 -0.70 17.87 -13.82
CA ALA A 262 -1.87 18.55 -13.29
C ALA A 262 -1.81 20.09 -13.39
N GLY A 263 -0.68 20.66 -13.85
CA GLY A 263 -0.46 22.10 -13.85
C GLY A 263 -0.18 22.70 -12.46
N LEU A 264 0.24 21.87 -11.50
CA LEU A 264 0.49 22.26 -10.10
C LEU A 264 1.99 22.29 -9.73
N GLY A 265 2.88 21.92 -10.65
CA GLY A 265 4.33 21.78 -10.42
C GLY A 265 5.01 22.98 -9.76
N ASP A 266 4.69 24.19 -10.20
CA ASP A 266 5.30 25.42 -9.65
C ASP A 266 4.66 25.88 -8.33
N LYS A 267 3.59 25.22 -7.90
CA LYS A 267 2.73 25.62 -6.77
C LYS A 267 2.82 24.65 -5.60
N VAL A 268 3.11 23.38 -5.87
CA VAL A 268 3.05 22.29 -4.90
C VAL A 268 4.32 21.45 -5.01
N GLU A 269 5.03 21.29 -3.91
CA GLU A 269 6.06 20.27 -3.77
C GLU A 269 5.40 19.02 -3.15
N PRO A 270 5.43 17.85 -3.82
CA PRO A 270 4.80 16.63 -3.30
C PRO A 270 5.52 16.14 -2.04
N ALA A 271 4.83 15.36 -1.20
CA ALA A 271 5.46 14.75 -0.03
C ALA A 271 6.62 13.83 -0.44
N ASN A 272 7.82 14.13 0.05
CA ASN A 272 9.03 13.31 -0.13
C ASN A 272 9.19 12.37 1.06
N ASP A 273 8.21 11.49 1.24
CA ASP A 273 8.08 10.51 2.34
C ASP A 273 8.66 9.12 1.99
N GLY A 274 9.10 8.92 0.75
CA GLY A 274 9.73 7.70 0.26
C GLY A 274 8.79 6.61 -0.26
N VAL A 275 7.48 6.85 -0.21
CA VAL A 275 6.42 5.91 -0.61
C VAL A 275 5.57 6.52 -1.72
N PHE A 276 4.90 5.70 -2.51
CA PHE A 276 3.85 6.12 -3.42
C PHE A 276 2.50 5.82 -2.78
N GLN A 277 1.54 6.74 -2.87
CA GLN A 277 0.18 6.50 -2.37
C GLN A 277 0.18 5.94 -0.94
N LYS A 278 0.95 6.54 -0.01
CA LYS A 278 1.09 6.14 1.41
C LYS A 278 1.72 4.78 1.74
N ASP A 279 1.37 3.70 1.04
CA ASP A 279 1.75 2.33 1.42
C ASP A 279 2.40 1.51 0.30
N ILE A 280 2.55 2.08 -0.90
CA ILE A 280 3.19 1.39 -2.03
C ILE A 280 4.67 1.75 -2.12
N LEU A 281 5.50 0.71 -2.12
CA LEU A 281 6.90 0.80 -2.52
C LEU A 281 6.98 0.58 -4.04
N LEU A 282 7.41 1.60 -4.78
CA LEU A 282 7.70 1.44 -6.21
C LEU A 282 9.13 0.95 -6.40
N THR A 283 9.32 -0.03 -7.29
CA THR A 283 10.65 -0.35 -7.82
C THR A 283 11.13 0.79 -8.73
N GLU A 284 12.44 0.84 -8.99
CA GLU A 284 12.97 1.76 -10.01
C GLU A 284 12.30 1.50 -11.36
N GLN A 285 12.16 0.24 -11.77
CA GLN A 285 11.60 -0.12 -13.06
C GLN A 285 10.12 0.31 -13.19
N GLN A 286 9.34 0.16 -12.11
CA GLN A 286 7.96 0.64 -12.04
C GLN A 286 7.91 2.16 -12.19
N SER A 287 8.74 2.87 -11.41
CA SER A 287 8.84 4.33 -11.48
C SER A 287 9.25 4.84 -12.86
N ASN A 288 10.25 4.22 -13.48
CA ASN A 288 10.71 4.57 -14.83
C ASN A 288 9.61 4.35 -15.87
N SER A 289 8.85 3.26 -15.76
CA SER A 289 7.73 2.98 -16.65
C SER A 289 6.62 4.02 -16.51
N MET A 290 6.27 4.40 -15.28
CA MET A 290 5.29 5.46 -15.00
C MET A 290 5.76 6.82 -15.53
N LEU A 291 7.03 7.18 -15.32
CA LEU A 291 7.60 8.43 -15.82
C LEU A 291 7.57 8.52 -17.35
N ASN A 292 7.89 7.42 -18.04
CA ASN A 292 7.79 7.36 -19.50
C ASN A 292 6.36 7.61 -19.97
N GLU A 293 5.35 7.05 -19.30
CA GLU A 293 3.94 7.25 -19.66
C GLU A 293 3.46 8.68 -19.39
N ILE A 294 3.76 9.22 -18.21
CA ILE A 294 3.36 10.59 -17.82
C ILE A 294 3.97 11.61 -18.79
N ASN A 295 5.26 11.45 -19.13
CA ASN A 295 6.00 12.38 -19.99
C ASN A 295 5.63 12.24 -21.47
N ALA A 296 5.40 11.02 -21.98
CA ALA A 296 5.00 10.81 -23.37
C ALA A 296 3.64 11.45 -23.69
N GLY A 297 2.81 11.70 -22.68
CA GLY A 297 1.49 12.32 -22.83
C GLY A 297 1.49 13.82 -23.13
N GLY A 298 2.63 14.50 -23.40
CA GLY A 298 2.63 15.96 -23.55
C GLY A 298 3.80 16.60 -24.26
N VAL A 299 4.00 16.37 -25.56
CA VAL A 299 4.54 17.38 -26.52
C VAL A 299 3.99 17.02 -27.92
N GLY A 300 3.54 18.02 -28.69
CA GLY A 300 2.92 17.88 -30.01
C GLY A 300 3.81 17.24 -31.09
N GLY A 301 3.91 15.92 -31.11
CA GLY A 301 4.49 15.14 -32.20
C GLY A 301 3.81 13.78 -32.32
N ARG A 302 3.23 13.49 -33.49
CA ARG A 302 2.68 12.19 -33.96
C ARG A 302 2.24 11.19 -32.87
N ARG A 303 0.93 11.19 -32.58
CA ARG A 303 0.23 10.21 -31.74
C ARG A 303 0.63 8.76 -32.07
N LYS A 304 1.45 8.14 -31.22
CA LYS A 304 1.35 6.71 -30.92
C LYS A 304 0.93 6.62 -29.46
N ARG A 305 -0.32 6.20 -29.23
CA ARG A 305 -0.93 6.12 -27.90
C ARG A 305 -0.31 4.90 -27.20
N SER A 306 0.69 5.13 -26.37
CA SER A 306 1.38 4.07 -25.63
C SER A 306 0.57 3.66 -24.41
N ALA A 307 0.57 2.37 -24.11
CA ALA A 307 -0.29 1.72 -23.15
C ALA A 307 0.52 0.69 -22.34
N LEU A 308 0.18 0.43 -21.07
CA LEU A 308 0.89 -0.53 -20.23
C LEU A 308 -0.07 -1.56 -19.65
N PHE A 309 0.10 -2.84 -19.97
CA PHE A 309 -0.52 -3.98 -19.28
C PHE A 309 0.28 -4.35 -18.03
N LEU A 310 -0.35 -4.92 -17.01
CA LEU A 310 0.32 -5.54 -15.86
C LEU A 310 1.32 -6.66 -16.21
N GLU A 311 1.28 -7.26 -17.41
CA GLU A 311 2.32 -8.23 -17.84
C GLU A 311 3.53 -7.58 -18.54
N GLN A 312 3.48 -6.27 -18.83
CA GLN A 312 4.64 -5.48 -19.25
C GLN A 312 4.97 -4.33 -18.30
N ALA A 313 4.10 -4.06 -17.32
CA ALA A 313 4.51 -3.40 -16.10
C ALA A 313 5.52 -4.34 -15.42
N PRO A 314 6.60 -3.84 -14.83
CA PRO A 314 7.57 -4.66 -14.11
C PRO A 314 7.03 -5.12 -12.74
N THR A 315 5.78 -5.59 -12.73
CA THR A 315 5.14 -6.30 -11.64
C THR A 315 5.15 -7.77 -12.02
N GLN A 316 6.00 -8.58 -11.38
CA GLN A 316 6.01 -10.00 -11.66
C GLN A 316 4.87 -10.67 -10.88
N ARG A 317 4.19 -11.66 -11.46
CA ARG A 317 3.25 -12.49 -10.67
C ARG A 317 4.01 -13.57 -9.92
N TRP A 318 3.41 -14.05 -8.83
CA TRP A 318 3.84 -15.29 -8.21
C TRP A 318 3.55 -16.48 -9.14
N PRO A 319 4.42 -17.51 -9.20
CA PRO A 319 4.13 -18.72 -9.96
C PRO A 319 2.81 -19.36 -9.53
N GLN A 320 1.95 -19.68 -10.49
CA GLN A 320 0.69 -20.37 -10.22
C GLN A 320 0.95 -21.86 -9.95
N GLY A 321 0.11 -22.47 -9.12
CA GLY A 321 0.17 -23.91 -8.83
C GLY A 321 1.24 -24.35 -7.85
N GLN A 322 2.05 -23.44 -7.32
CA GLN A 322 3.01 -23.72 -6.24
C GLN A 322 2.73 -22.86 -5.00
N PRO A 323 2.99 -23.39 -3.79
CA PRO A 323 2.92 -22.58 -2.58
C PRO A 323 3.90 -21.41 -2.62
N ILE A 324 3.44 -20.21 -2.26
CA ILE A 324 4.30 -19.06 -2.05
C ILE A 324 5.01 -19.24 -0.71
N LEU A 325 6.34 -19.31 -0.74
CA LEU A 325 7.13 -19.36 0.48
C LEU A 325 6.99 -18.03 1.24
N TYR A 326 6.88 -18.09 2.56
CA TYR A 326 6.99 -16.90 3.40
C TYR A 326 7.82 -17.15 4.65
N TYR A 327 8.55 -16.11 5.05
CA TYR A 327 9.40 -16.09 6.23
C TYR A 327 8.97 -14.93 7.14
N LEU A 328 8.92 -15.20 8.44
CA LEU A 328 8.62 -14.22 9.47
C LEU A 328 9.94 -13.83 10.13
N ASP A 329 10.27 -12.54 10.13
CA ASP A 329 11.49 -12.06 10.77
C ASP A 329 11.55 -12.45 12.27
N GLU A 330 12.77 -12.69 12.76
CA GLU A 330 13.01 -13.07 14.15
C GLU A 330 12.63 -11.97 15.13
N ALA A 331 12.69 -10.70 14.70
CA ALA A 331 12.26 -9.53 15.46
C ALA A 331 10.76 -9.50 15.75
N LEU A 332 9.94 -10.24 15.00
CA LEU A 332 8.50 -10.30 15.22
C LEU A 332 8.18 -11.08 16.51
N GLU A 333 7.36 -10.47 17.36
CA GLU A 333 6.83 -11.07 18.57
C GLU A 333 5.73 -12.11 18.26
N GLN A 334 5.40 -12.95 19.23
CA GLN A 334 4.46 -14.06 19.00
C GLN A 334 3.07 -13.57 18.56
N PHE A 335 2.56 -12.49 19.18
CA PHE A 335 1.29 -11.87 18.78
C PHE A 335 1.34 -11.36 17.33
N GLU A 336 2.45 -10.73 16.94
CA GLU A 336 2.67 -10.19 15.59
C GLU A 336 2.71 -11.30 14.55
N LYS A 337 3.43 -12.38 14.85
CA LYS A 337 3.49 -13.61 14.03
C LYS A 337 2.09 -14.22 13.87
N SER A 338 1.32 -14.34 14.95
CA SER A 338 -0.04 -14.87 14.90
C SER A 338 -1.00 -14.00 14.08
N ALA A 339 -0.86 -12.67 14.11
CA ALA A 339 -1.66 -11.77 13.27
C ALA A 339 -1.37 -11.96 11.78
N ILE A 340 -0.09 -12.14 11.40
CA ILE A 340 0.33 -12.42 10.02
C ILE A 340 -0.15 -13.81 9.57
N GLU A 341 -0.02 -14.82 10.43
CA GLU A 341 -0.49 -16.18 10.14
C GLU A 341 -2.01 -16.22 9.93
N ALA A 342 -2.78 -15.46 10.71
CA ALA A 342 -4.22 -15.31 10.51
C ALA A 342 -4.55 -14.65 9.17
N ALA A 343 -3.80 -13.61 8.76
CA ALA A 343 -3.96 -12.96 7.46
C ALA A 343 -3.69 -13.94 6.30
N VAL A 344 -2.57 -14.67 6.38
CA VAL A 344 -2.21 -15.72 5.41
C VAL A 344 -3.28 -16.82 5.38
N GLN A 345 -3.80 -17.23 6.52
CA GLN A 345 -4.86 -18.24 6.61
C GLN A 345 -6.16 -17.75 5.96
N GLU A 346 -6.55 -16.49 6.15
CA GLU A 346 -7.73 -15.93 5.52
C GLU A 346 -7.62 -15.98 3.99
N ILE A 347 -6.48 -15.57 3.43
CA ILE A 347 -6.23 -15.59 1.98
C ILE A 347 -6.33 -17.02 1.43
N GLN A 348 -5.71 -18.00 2.11
CA GLN A 348 -5.71 -19.40 1.68
C GLN A 348 -7.10 -20.05 1.77
N SER A 349 -7.88 -19.70 2.79
CA SER A 349 -9.21 -20.28 3.00
C SER A 349 -10.23 -19.84 1.94
N LYS A 350 -10.02 -18.67 1.32
CA LYS A 350 -10.95 -18.05 0.35
C LYS A 350 -10.47 -18.13 -1.11
N SER A 351 -9.22 -18.50 -1.36
CA SER A 351 -8.63 -18.56 -2.70
C SER A 351 -7.91 -19.88 -2.99
N CYS A 352 -7.44 -20.07 -4.22
CA CYS A 352 -6.55 -21.20 -4.55
C CYS A 352 -5.10 -20.98 -4.12
N ILE A 353 -4.72 -19.76 -3.71
CA ILE A 353 -3.34 -19.45 -3.35
C ILE A 353 -2.98 -20.24 -2.10
N ARG A 354 -1.79 -20.83 -2.10
CA ARG A 354 -1.24 -21.57 -0.97
C ARG A 354 0.05 -20.89 -0.53
N PHE A 355 0.31 -20.94 0.76
CA PHE A 355 1.51 -20.40 1.38
C PHE A 355 2.20 -21.49 2.16
N GLN A 356 3.53 -21.44 2.18
CA GLN A 356 4.35 -22.35 2.98
C GLN A 356 5.27 -21.51 3.86
N LYS A 357 5.08 -21.63 5.18
CA LYS A 357 5.98 -21.02 6.16
C LYS A 357 7.31 -21.76 6.13
N VAL A 358 8.40 -21.01 6.08
CA VAL A 358 9.75 -21.56 6.23
C VAL A 358 10.38 -21.05 7.53
N SER A 359 11.16 -21.91 8.19
CA SER A 359 11.83 -21.59 9.46
C SER A 359 13.15 -20.85 9.27
N GLN A 360 13.72 -20.90 8.07
CA GLN A 360 14.95 -20.21 7.69
C GLN A 360 14.70 -19.41 6.41
N LYS A 361 15.47 -18.33 6.22
CA LYS A 361 15.41 -17.48 5.01
C LYS A 361 15.79 -18.35 3.80
N PRO A 362 14.87 -18.60 2.86
CA PRO A 362 15.15 -19.47 1.72
C PRO A 362 15.96 -18.71 0.67
N SER A 363 16.63 -19.45 -0.22
CA SER A 363 17.13 -18.90 -1.47
C SER A 363 16.00 -18.78 -2.49
N GLY A 364 16.08 -17.77 -3.36
CA GLY A 364 15.03 -17.50 -4.36
C GLY A 364 13.86 -16.69 -3.78
N ASN A 365 12.68 -16.81 -4.40
CA ASN A 365 11.56 -15.89 -4.19
C ASN A 365 10.66 -16.28 -3.02
N TYR A 366 10.44 -15.37 -2.07
CA TYR A 366 9.54 -15.55 -0.93
C TYR A 366 9.02 -14.19 -0.43
N ILE A 367 7.93 -14.21 0.32
CA ILE A 367 7.46 -13.04 1.07
C ILE A 367 8.19 -12.97 2.41
N TYR A 368 8.80 -11.83 2.70
CA TYR A 368 9.53 -11.58 3.94
C TYR A 368 8.77 -10.56 4.79
N TYR A 369 8.10 -11.03 5.84
CA TYR A 369 7.38 -10.16 6.77
C TYR A 369 8.33 -9.56 7.80
N ILE A 370 8.31 -8.23 7.90
CA ILE A 370 9.27 -7.43 8.67
C ILE A 370 8.51 -6.49 9.60
N LYS A 371 8.95 -6.40 10.86
CA LYS A 371 8.46 -5.39 11.81
C LYS A 371 8.97 -4.00 11.40
N TYR A 372 8.04 -3.06 11.28
CA TYR A 372 8.32 -1.65 10.99
C TYR A 372 7.53 -0.78 11.97
N ALA A 373 8.17 -0.39 13.07
CA ALA A 373 7.50 0.34 14.14
C ALA A 373 7.26 1.81 13.75
N SER A 374 6.16 2.07 13.04
CA SER A 374 5.77 3.42 12.61
C SER A 374 4.32 3.72 12.96
N PRO A 375 4.02 4.85 13.63
CA PRO A 375 2.65 5.28 13.84
C PRO A 375 2.00 5.87 12.58
N THR A 376 2.79 6.13 11.51
CA THR A 376 2.28 6.78 10.28
C THR A 376 2.05 5.78 9.14
N PHE A 377 3.02 4.89 8.90
CA PHE A 377 2.85 3.81 7.92
C PHE A 377 2.49 2.51 8.67
N CYS A 378 1.26 2.07 8.47
CA CYS A 378 0.76 0.84 9.08
C CYS A 378 1.31 -0.41 8.40
N GLY A 379 1.49 -0.32 7.08
CA GLY A 379 2.10 -1.35 6.28
C GLY A 379 2.70 -0.72 5.03
N LEU A 380 3.71 -1.37 4.46
CA LEU A 380 4.31 -0.99 3.19
C LEU A 380 4.62 -2.25 2.39
N SER A 381 4.30 -2.24 1.11
CA SER A 381 4.50 -3.38 0.23
C SER A 381 4.78 -2.95 -1.22
N TYR A 382 5.50 -3.79 -1.95
CA TYR A 382 5.58 -3.67 -3.40
C TYR A 382 4.30 -4.22 -4.04
N ILE A 383 3.95 -3.72 -5.22
CA ILE A 383 2.88 -4.34 -6.01
C ILE A 383 3.47 -5.51 -6.82
N GLY A 384 2.99 -6.72 -6.52
CA GLY A 384 3.47 -7.95 -7.14
C GLY A 384 4.81 -8.44 -6.62
N ARG A 385 5.33 -9.51 -7.23
CA ARG A 385 6.60 -10.14 -6.88
C ARG A 385 7.79 -9.28 -7.31
N VAL A 386 8.74 -9.14 -6.41
CA VAL A 386 10.04 -8.47 -6.62
C VAL A 386 11.16 -9.41 -6.17
N ASP A 387 12.28 -9.35 -6.86
CA ASP A 387 13.44 -10.20 -6.59
C ASP A 387 14.49 -9.45 -5.75
N PRO A 388 15.29 -10.14 -4.93
CA PRO A 388 15.30 -11.58 -4.69
C PRO A 388 14.23 -12.04 -3.68
N ALA A 389 13.63 -11.12 -2.91
CA ALA A 389 12.55 -11.42 -1.98
C ALA A 389 11.60 -10.22 -1.90
N ASN A 390 10.36 -10.48 -1.49
CA ASN A 390 9.30 -9.48 -1.34
C ASN A 390 9.20 -9.02 0.12
N PRO A 391 9.82 -7.91 0.53
CA PRO A 391 9.62 -7.39 1.88
C PRO A 391 8.21 -6.82 2.03
N VAL A 392 7.55 -7.21 3.11
CA VAL A 392 6.28 -6.64 3.58
C VAL A 392 6.53 -6.08 4.97
N TYR A 393 6.53 -4.75 5.07
CA TYR A 393 6.76 -4.04 6.32
C TYR A 393 5.44 -3.86 7.05
N LEU A 394 5.38 -4.18 8.34
CA LEU A 394 4.17 -4.10 9.14
C LEU A 394 4.43 -3.38 10.46
N SER A 395 3.60 -2.37 10.72
CA SER A 395 3.51 -1.70 12.01
C SER A 395 2.35 -2.21 12.83
N PHE A 396 2.66 -2.71 14.01
CA PHE A 396 1.67 -3.17 14.99
C PHE A 396 1.20 -2.05 15.92
N LEU A 397 1.58 -0.80 15.63
CA LEU A 397 1.12 0.41 16.33
C LEU A 397 -0.19 0.99 15.73
N CYS A 398 -0.66 0.41 14.63
CA CYS A 398 -1.88 0.80 13.95
C CYS A 398 -3.12 0.07 14.48
N GLY A 399 -4.24 0.18 13.74
CA GLY A 399 -5.47 -0.55 14.03
C GLY A 399 -5.32 -2.07 13.86
N ASN A 400 -6.33 -2.74 13.30
CA ASN A 400 -6.33 -4.21 13.18
C ASN A 400 -5.09 -4.74 12.43
N PRO A 401 -4.12 -5.40 13.10
CA PRO A 401 -2.87 -5.82 12.48
C PRO A 401 -3.09 -6.96 11.46
N THR A 402 -4.06 -7.85 11.70
CA THR A 402 -4.42 -8.89 10.74
C THR A 402 -4.96 -8.28 9.46
N GLY A 403 -5.85 -7.29 9.56
CA GLY A 403 -6.40 -6.60 8.39
C GLY A 403 -5.35 -5.83 7.59
N VAL A 404 -4.39 -5.20 8.29
CA VAL A 404 -3.24 -4.55 7.63
C VAL A 404 -2.36 -5.58 6.93
N ALA A 405 -2.04 -6.70 7.60
CA ALA A 405 -1.27 -7.78 6.97
C ALA A 405 -1.97 -8.34 5.73
N ILE A 406 -3.30 -8.54 5.74
CA ILE A 406 -4.05 -8.94 4.54
C ILE A 406 -3.85 -7.92 3.42
N HIS A 407 -4.04 -6.62 3.70
CA HIS A 407 -3.91 -5.54 2.72
C HIS A 407 -2.52 -5.54 2.06
N GLU A 408 -1.46 -5.58 2.86
CA GLU A 408 -0.07 -5.55 2.35
C GLU A 408 0.31 -6.84 1.61
N THR A 409 -0.22 -7.99 2.04
CA THR A 409 -0.03 -9.26 1.31
C THR A 409 -0.78 -9.23 -0.03
N LEU A 410 -1.97 -8.63 -0.10
CA LEU A 410 -2.68 -8.44 -1.37
C LEU A 410 -1.91 -7.52 -2.34
N HIS A 411 -1.25 -6.47 -1.83
CA HIS A 411 -0.28 -5.70 -2.63
C HIS A 411 0.84 -6.58 -3.18
N ALA A 412 1.49 -7.38 -2.32
CA ALA A 412 2.56 -8.30 -2.74
C ALA A 412 2.08 -9.35 -3.77
N LEU A 413 0.78 -9.69 -3.76
CA LEU A 413 0.14 -10.56 -4.75
C LEU A 413 -0.24 -9.82 -6.06
N GLY A 414 -0.16 -8.50 -6.09
CA GLY A 414 -0.36 -7.67 -7.30
C GLY A 414 -1.66 -6.88 -7.33
N LEU A 415 -2.41 -6.79 -6.23
CA LEU A 415 -3.58 -5.91 -6.15
C LEU A 415 -3.15 -4.47 -5.86
N ASN A 416 -3.89 -3.52 -6.41
CA ASN A 416 -3.76 -2.10 -6.10
C ASN A 416 -5.03 -1.59 -5.40
N HIS A 417 -5.04 -0.33 -4.95
CA HIS A 417 -6.17 0.23 -4.24
C HIS A 417 -7.42 0.38 -5.11
N GLU A 418 -8.58 0.10 -4.52
CA GLU A 418 -9.87 0.11 -5.20
C GLU A 418 -10.26 1.51 -5.70
N GLN A 419 -9.92 2.57 -4.95
CA GLN A 419 -10.21 3.96 -5.36
C GLN A 419 -9.36 4.45 -6.53
N LEU A 420 -8.48 3.63 -7.10
CA LEU A 420 -7.63 3.98 -8.25
C LEU A 420 -8.09 3.32 -9.55
N ARG A 421 -9.23 2.63 -9.53
CA ARG A 421 -9.78 2.02 -10.74
C ARG A 421 -10.11 3.06 -11.79
N GLY A 422 -9.99 2.67 -13.06
CA GLY A 422 -10.34 3.50 -14.22
C GLY A 422 -11.83 3.90 -14.29
N ASP A 423 -12.69 3.25 -13.51
CA ASP A 423 -14.13 3.53 -13.37
C ASP A 423 -14.50 4.16 -12.02
N ARG A 424 -13.53 4.48 -11.14
CA ARG A 424 -13.82 4.99 -9.78
C ARG A 424 -14.75 6.20 -9.75
N ASP A 425 -14.65 7.08 -10.76
CA ASP A 425 -15.38 8.35 -10.78
C ASP A 425 -16.87 8.11 -11.02
N ASP A 426 -17.30 6.89 -11.39
CA ASP A 426 -18.71 6.49 -11.42
C ASP A 426 -19.26 6.20 -10.01
N PHE A 427 -18.37 5.91 -9.05
CA PHE A 427 -18.72 5.44 -7.70
C PHE A 427 -18.40 6.48 -6.61
N ILE A 428 -17.29 7.18 -6.72
CA ILE A 428 -16.84 8.17 -5.74
C ILE A 428 -16.71 9.56 -6.34
N LYS A 429 -16.89 10.57 -5.49
CA LYS A 429 -16.48 11.96 -5.74
C LYS A 429 -15.26 12.25 -4.89
N ILE A 430 -14.21 12.79 -5.51
CA ILE A 430 -13.07 13.36 -4.79
C ILE A 430 -13.41 14.81 -4.40
N ASN A 431 -13.31 15.12 -3.10
CA ASN A 431 -13.52 16.43 -2.51
C ASN A 431 -12.17 17.16 -2.42
N TRP A 432 -11.70 17.69 -3.56
CA TRP A 432 -10.39 18.32 -3.70
C TRP A 432 -10.14 19.47 -2.73
N GLU A 433 -11.18 20.13 -2.23
CA GLU A 433 -11.13 21.15 -1.20
C GLU A 433 -10.59 20.64 0.15
N ASN A 434 -10.73 19.34 0.41
CA ASN A 434 -10.26 18.70 1.64
C ASN A 434 -8.91 17.99 1.46
N VAL A 435 -8.44 17.82 0.22
CA VAL A 435 -7.21 17.07 -0.08
C VAL A 435 -5.99 17.93 0.23
N ASN A 436 -5.02 17.38 0.97
CA ASN A 436 -3.68 17.96 1.03
C ASN A 436 -3.02 17.80 -0.35
N ALA A 437 -2.74 18.91 -1.03
CA ALA A 437 -2.16 18.91 -2.37
C ALA A 437 -0.80 18.20 -2.45
N GLN A 438 -0.02 18.14 -1.36
CA GLN A 438 1.25 17.40 -1.33
C GLN A 438 1.07 15.89 -1.46
N ASN A 439 -0.15 15.37 -1.22
CA ASN A 439 -0.53 13.96 -1.33
C ASN A 439 -1.40 13.69 -2.58
N TYR A 440 -1.24 14.52 -3.63
CA TYR A 440 -2.03 14.41 -4.86
C TYR A 440 -1.96 13.03 -5.51
N ASP A 441 -0.83 12.33 -5.38
CA ASP A 441 -0.58 10.99 -5.93
C ASP A 441 -1.61 9.94 -5.49
N PHE A 442 -2.27 10.13 -4.34
CA PHE A 442 -3.28 9.23 -3.78
C PHE A 442 -4.53 9.11 -4.66
N PHE A 443 -4.73 10.07 -5.58
CA PHE A 443 -5.88 10.12 -6.50
C PHE A 443 -5.47 10.36 -7.96
N ALA A 444 -4.19 10.68 -8.21
CA ALA A 444 -3.71 11.17 -9.49
C ALA A 444 -3.67 10.12 -10.60
N ILE A 445 -3.77 8.83 -10.26
CA ILE A 445 -3.73 7.74 -11.25
C ILE A 445 -5.02 6.94 -11.18
N ALA A 446 -5.71 6.86 -12.31
CA ALA A 446 -6.72 5.85 -12.61
C ALA A 446 -6.61 5.46 -14.07
N ASP A 447 -5.93 4.36 -14.35
CA ASP A 447 -5.77 3.83 -15.69
C ASP A 447 -6.10 2.33 -15.72
N ALA A 448 -7.09 1.96 -16.52
CA ALA A 448 -7.49 0.56 -16.73
C ALA A 448 -6.39 -0.29 -17.37
N LYS A 449 -5.38 0.35 -17.97
CA LYS A 449 -4.18 -0.32 -18.48
C LYS A 449 -3.30 -0.78 -17.31
N GLN A 450 -3.04 0.13 -16.38
CA GLN A 450 -2.21 -0.13 -15.22
C GLN A 450 -2.91 -1.08 -14.23
N PHE A 451 -4.25 -1.01 -14.11
CA PHE A 451 -5.03 -1.80 -13.18
C PHE A 451 -6.26 -2.40 -13.86
N THR A 452 -6.25 -3.71 -14.13
CA THR A 452 -7.44 -4.40 -14.64
C THR A 452 -8.29 -4.89 -13.48
N SER A 453 -9.59 -4.58 -13.52
CA SER A 453 -10.57 -5.11 -12.57
C SER A 453 -10.95 -6.56 -12.87
N TYR A 454 -10.49 -7.13 -13.98
CA TYR A 454 -10.98 -8.41 -14.52
C TYR A 454 -12.53 -8.52 -14.54
N GLY A 455 -13.24 -7.42 -14.73
CA GLY A 455 -14.71 -7.39 -14.75
C GLY A 455 -15.37 -7.43 -13.37
N VAL A 456 -14.59 -7.47 -12.29
CA VAL A 456 -15.09 -7.39 -10.91
C VAL A 456 -15.68 -6.00 -10.68
N LYS A 457 -16.85 -5.93 -10.04
CA LYS A 457 -17.55 -4.66 -9.76
C LYS A 457 -16.82 -3.84 -8.70
N TYR A 458 -17.06 -2.53 -8.69
CA TYR A 458 -16.48 -1.64 -7.67
C TYR A 458 -17.05 -1.96 -6.29
N ASP A 459 -16.20 -2.03 -5.27
CA ASP A 459 -16.62 -2.35 -3.91
C ASP A 459 -16.08 -1.36 -2.87
N TYR A 460 -16.97 -0.55 -2.29
CA TYR A 460 -16.62 0.38 -1.21
C TYR A 460 -16.06 -0.33 0.03
N GLY A 461 -16.43 -1.59 0.25
CA GLY A 461 -15.98 -2.42 1.36
C GLY A 461 -14.74 -3.28 1.06
N SER A 462 -14.14 -3.15 -0.13
CA SER A 462 -12.86 -3.79 -0.43
C SER A 462 -11.82 -3.45 0.64
N ILE A 463 -11.05 -4.43 1.08
CA ILE A 463 -9.93 -4.18 2.01
C ILE A 463 -8.86 -3.30 1.36
N MET A 464 -8.82 -3.25 0.03
CA MET A 464 -7.95 -2.39 -0.77
C MET A 464 -8.50 -0.97 -0.95
N HIS A 465 -9.71 -0.67 -0.48
CA HIS A 465 -10.26 0.68 -0.53
C HIS A 465 -9.72 1.56 0.60
N TYR A 466 -9.28 2.77 0.28
CA TYR A 466 -8.89 3.76 1.29
C TYR A 466 -10.06 4.33 2.07
N SER A 467 -9.79 4.76 3.31
CA SER A 467 -10.78 5.49 4.12
C SER A 467 -11.22 6.77 3.42
N SER A 468 -12.48 7.16 3.63
CA SER A 468 -13.05 8.40 3.06
C SER A 468 -12.30 9.68 3.43
N THR A 469 -11.49 9.68 4.50
CA THR A 469 -10.73 10.82 5.02
C THR A 469 -9.23 10.77 4.69
N ILE A 470 -8.79 9.84 3.84
CA ILE A 470 -7.37 9.68 3.51
C ILE A 470 -6.80 10.96 2.87
N ALA A 471 -5.54 11.31 3.16
CA ALA A 471 -4.88 12.51 2.63
C ALA A 471 -5.61 13.84 2.94
N SER A 472 -6.50 13.88 3.93
CA SER A 472 -7.18 15.11 4.32
C SER A 472 -6.22 16.10 4.96
N GLN A 473 -6.33 17.37 4.58
CA GLN A 473 -5.64 18.47 5.25
C GLN A 473 -6.35 18.93 6.53
N TYR A 474 -7.56 18.46 6.76
CA TYR A 474 -8.39 18.83 7.91
C TYR A 474 -8.79 17.59 8.72
N PRO A 475 -8.78 17.66 10.06
CA PRO A 475 -9.24 16.56 10.90
C PRO A 475 -10.66 16.12 10.53
N ASN A 476 -10.83 14.82 10.28
CA ASN A 476 -12.12 14.16 10.01
C ASN A 476 -12.92 14.73 8.82
N LYS A 477 -12.29 15.46 7.89
CA LYS A 477 -12.97 15.89 6.65
C LYS A 477 -12.77 14.85 5.54
N PRO A 478 -13.85 14.37 4.91
CA PRO A 478 -13.76 13.37 3.85
C PRO A 478 -13.17 13.98 2.58
N THR A 479 -12.10 13.37 2.07
CA THR A 479 -11.52 13.63 0.75
C THR A 479 -12.21 12.82 -0.35
N MET A 480 -12.97 11.79 0.02
CA MET A 480 -13.79 11.01 -0.89
C MET A 480 -15.19 10.79 -0.34
N THR A 481 -16.19 10.73 -1.21
CA THR A 481 -17.59 10.46 -0.84
C THR A 481 -18.23 9.56 -1.87
N ALA A 482 -18.92 8.50 -1.43
CA ALA A 482 -19.69 7.65 -2.30
C ALA A 482 -20.83 8.43 -2.97
N LYS A 483 -21.00 8.26 -4.27
CA LYS A 483 -22.07 8.90 -5.06
C LYS A 483 -23.44 8.26 -4.82
N SER A 484 -23.44 6.96 -4.51
CA SER A 484 -24.65 6.21 -4.17
C SER A 484 -24.68 5.89 -2.68
N ASN A 485 -25.83 6.08 -2.05
CA ASN A 485 -26.09 5.77 -0.63
C ASN A 485 -24.93 6.13 0.32
N PRO A 486 -24.47 7.40 0.35
CA PRO A 486 -23.27 7.79 1.09
C PRO A 486 -23.32 7.46 2.59
N GLY A 487 -24.50 7.50 3.21
CA GLY A 487 -24.67 7.13 4.63
C GLY A 487 -24.29 5.67 4.93
N SER A 488 -24.50 4.76 3.98
CA SER A 488 -24.17 3.34 4.12
C SER A 488 -22.81 3.00 3.54
N ASN A 489 -22.40 3.65 2.44
CA ASN A 489 -21.17 3.30 1.72
C ASN A 489 -19.93 4.01 2.26
N ASN A 490 -20.05 5.24 2.79
CA ASN A 490 -18.87 5.94 3.33
C ASN A 490 -18.20 5.23 4.51
N PRO A 491 -18.94 4.59 5.45
CA PRO A 491 -18.34 3.84 6.55
C PRO A 491 -17.66 2.53 6.13
N LEU A 492 -17.97 1.99 4.95
CA LEU A 492 -17.33 0.76 4.43
C LEU A 492 -15.90 1.03 3.94
N MET A 493 -15.68 2.24 3.41
CA MET A 493 -14.38 2.65 2.87
C MET A 493 -13.31 2.70 3.96
N GLY A 494 -12.19 2.00 3.74
CA GLY A 494 -11.06 1.95 4.69
C GLY A 494 -11.18 0.88 5.76
N GLN A 495 -12.16 -0.01 5.67
CA GLN A 495 -12.28 -1.15 6.58
C GLN A 495 -11.02 -2.02 6.55
N ARG A 496 -10.69 -2.63 7.71
CA ARG A 496 -9.57 -3.56 7.89
C ARG A 496 -10.03 -4.80 8.68
N TYR A 497 -11.25 -5.25 8.46
CA TYR A 497 -11.83 -6.44 9.12
C TYR A 497 -11.48 -7.74 8.40
N GLY A 498 -11.43 -7.71 7.06
CA GLY A 498 -11.10 -8.87 6.23
C GLY A 498 -11.38 -8.61 4.75
N MET A 499 -11.09 -9.61 3.90
CA MET A 499 -11.32 -9.53 2.46
C MET A 499 -12.81 -9.52 2.13
N ALA A 500 -13.22 -8.58 1.29
CA ALA A 500 -14.55 -8.56 0.68
C ALA A 500 -14.69 -9.66 -0.39
N PRO A 501 -15.92 -10.05 -0.78
CA PRO A 501 -16.12 -11.01 -1.86
C PRO A 501 -15.48 -10.58 -3.19
N SER A 502 -15.45 -9.28 -3.46
CA SER A 502 -14.79 -8.65 -4.63
C SER A 502 -13.28 -8.86 -4.62
N ASP A 503 -12.62 -8.69 -3.48
CA ASP A 503 -11.18 -8.93 -3.31
C ASP A 503 -10.83 -10.39 -3.64
N VAL A 504 -11.66 -11.32 -3.14
CA VAL A 504 -11.53 -12.76 -3.39
C VAL A 504 -11.75 -13.10 -4.87
N GLU A 505 -12.78 -12.53 -5.49
CA GLU A 505 -13.04 -12.73 -6.92
C GLU A 505 -11.87 -12.24 -7.77
N LEU A 506 -11.36 -11.04 -7.48
CA LEU A 506 -10.24 -10.44 -8.20
C LEU A 506 -8.98 -11.31 -8.07
N LEU A 507 -8.68 -11.78 -6.86
CA LEU A 507 -7.54 -12.64 -6.58
C LEU A 507 -7.67 -13.99 -7.29
N ASN A 508 -8.87 -14.57 -7.32
CA ASN A 508 -9.14 -15.82 -8.02
C ASN A 508 -9.04 -15.66 -9.55
N LYS A 509 -9.47 -14.54 -10.13
CA LYS A 509 -9.22 -14.27 -11.55
C LYS A 509 -7.72 -14.13 -11.84
N LEU A 510 -6.97 -13.53 -10.93
CA LEU A 510 -5.53 -13.35 -11.09
C LEU A 510 -4.76 -14.69 -11.05
N TYR A 511 -5.05 -15.58 -10.10
CA TYR A 511 -4.24 -16.77 -9.81
C TYR A 511 -4.92 -18.14 -10.03
N CYS A 512 -6.25 -18.21 -10.03
CA CYS A 512 -6.99 -19.46 -9.87
C CYS A 512 -7.71 -19.94 -11.13
N MET A 513 -7.41 -19.33 -12.26
CA MET A 513 -7.91 -19.73 -13.57
C MET A 513 -6.75 -20.09 -14.50
N PRO A 514 -6.00 -21.18 -14.22
CA PRO A 514 -4.86 -21.58 -15.05
C PRO A 514 -5.33 -21.89 -16.47
N GLY A 515 -4.58 -21.41 -17.47
CA GLY A 515 -4.91 -21.61 -18.89
C GLY A 515 -6.05 -20.74 -19.43
N VAL A 516 -6.64 -19.86 -18.62
CA VAL A 516 -7.59 -18.84 -19.07
C VAL A 516 -6.95 -17.47 -18.94
N GLU A 517 -6.86 -16.74 -20.04
CA GLU A 517 -6.18 -15.45 -20.09
C GLU A 517 -7.02 -14.41 -20.83
N ASP A 518 -6.81 -13.15 -20.44
CA ASP A 518 -7.24 -12.00 -21.23
C ASP A 518 -6.09 -11.57 -22.13
N LYS A 519 -6.35 -11.46 -23.43
CA LYS A 519 -5.38 -11.04 -24.44
C LYS A 519 -5.27 -9.52 -24.58
N ASN A 520 -6.14 -8.77 -23.89
CA ASN A 520 -6.19 -7.33 -23.93
C ASN A 520 -6.38 -6.73 -22.53
N VAL A 521 -5.69 -5.61 -22.28
CA VAL A 521 -5.67 -4.92 -20.98
C VAL A 521 -7.04 -4.35 -20.59
N TYR A 522 -7.84 -3.97 -21.58
CA TYR A 522 -9.13 -3.33 -21.35
C TYR A 522 -10.28 -4.32 -21.13
N CYS A 523 -9.99 -5.62 -21.14
CA CYS A 523 -10.99 -6.66 -20.92
C CYS A 523 -11.80 -6.45 -19.64
N GLY A 524 -11.15 -6.05 -18.55
CA GLY A 524 -11.83 -5.75 -17.29
C GLY A 524 -12.80 -4.57 -17.43
N ALA A 525 -12.34 -3.47 -18.03
CA ALA A 525 -13.14 -2.26 -18.24
C ALA A 525 -14.33 -2.46 -19.19
N TRP A 526 -14.18 -3.33 -20.19
CA TRP A 526 -15.28 -3.73 -21.07
C TRP A 526 -16.26 -4.69 -20.38
N ALA A 527 -15.76 -5.61 -19.57
CA ALA A 527 -16.59 -6.55 -18.82
C ALA A 527 -17.49 -5.84 -17.79
N THR A 528 -16.97 -4.83 -17.06
CA THR A 528 -17.78 -4.04 -16.12
C THR A 528 -18.89 -3.24 -16.81
N ARG A 529 -18.75 -2.95 -18.11
CA ARG A 529 -19.77 -2.32 -18.97
C ARG A 529 -20.73 -3.32 -19.63
N ASN A 530 -20.76 -4.56 -19.17
CA ASN A 530 -21.63 -5.64 -19.68
C ASN A 530 -21.41 -5.98 -21.17
N LEU A 531 -20.21 -5.72 -21.72
CA LEU A 531 -19.92 -6.00 -23.13
C LEU A 531 -19.75 -7.49 -23.41
N CYS A 532 -19.49 -8.31 -22.39
CA CYS A 532 -19.47 -9.78 -22.50
C CYS A 532 -20.81 -10.36 -22.99
N ASN A 533 -21.92 -9.67 -22.73
CA ASN A 533 -23.28 -10.14 -23.05
C ASN A 533 -23.93 -9.39 -24.22
N THR A 534 -23.25 -8.37 -24.76
CA THR A 534 -23.79 -7.54 -25.84
C THR A 534 -23.60 -8.26 -27.18
N PRO A 535 -24.67 -8.56 -27.97
CA PRO A 535 -24.55 -9.35 -29.20
C PRO A 535 -23.48 -8.86 -30.18
N ALA A 536 -23.37 -7.54 -30.35
CA ALA A 536 -22.40 -6.91 -31.26
C ALA A 536 -20.93 -7.13 -30.84
N GLN A 537 -20.65 -7.30 -29.55
CA GLN A 537 -19.28 -7.40 -29.02
C GLN A 537 -18.93 -8.78 -28.45
N LYS A 538 -19.93 -9.62 -28.19
CA LYS A 538 -19.79 -10.93 -27.55
C LYS A 538 -18.76 -11.82 -28.25
N GLY A 539 -18.74 -11.84 -29.59
CA GLY A 539 -17.78 -12.62 -30.36
C GLY A 539 -16.33 -12.22 -30.09
N TRP A 540 -16.05 -10.90 -30.07
CA TRP A 540 -14.71 -10.39 -29.78
C TRP A 540 -14.31 -10.64 -28.31
N MET A 541 -15.24 -10.40 -27.39
CA MET A 541 -15.03 -10.64 -25.96
C MET A 541 -14.75 -12.12 -25.66
N LEU A 542 -15.42 -13.05 -26.36
CA LEU A 542 -15.21 -14.49 -26.21
C LEU A 542 -13.78 -14.92 -26.58
N GLN A 543 -13.20 -14.28 -27.60
CA GLN A 543 -11.87 -14.63 -28.10
C GLN A 543 -10.72 -13.97 -27.32
N ASN A 544 -10.97 -12.81 -26.71
CA ASN A 544 -9.94 -11.95 -26.14
C ASN A 544 -10.07 -11.69 -24.63
N CYS A 545 -11.25 -11.84 -24.04
CA CYS A 545 -11.53 -11.43 -22.66
C CYS A 545 -12.11 -12.57 -21.82
N ARG A 546 -11.56 -13.77 -21.98
CA ARG A 546 -12.09 -14.99 -21.37
C ARG A 546 -12.10 -14.93 -19.86
N LYS A 547 -11.03 -14.41 -19.25
CA LYS A 547 -10.89 -14.30 -17.79
C LYS A 547 -11.84 -13.23 -17.25
N SER A 548 -11.86 -12.04 -17.86
CA SER A 548 -12.75 -10.97 -17.43
C SER A 548 -14.24 -11.33 -17.55
N CYS A 549 -14.62 -12.03 -18.63
CA CYS A 549 -16.00 -12.45 -18.88
C CYS A 549 -16.40 -13.78 -18.25
N GLY A 550 -15.47 -14.50 -17.60
CA GLY A 550 -15.73 -15.83 -17.03
C GLY A 550 -15.97 -16.93 -18.09
N PHE A 551 -15.47 -16.76 -19.32
CA PHE A 551 -15.63 -17.75 -20.38
C PHE A 551 -14.63 -18.90 -20.24
N GLY A 552 -15.14 -20.10 -19.97
CA GLY A 552 -14.32 -21.31 -19.85
C GLY A 552 -13.71 -21.53 -18.47
N ALA A 553 -14.22 -20.86 -17.43
CA ALA A 553 -14.15 -21.42 -16.08
C ALA A 553 -15.04 -22.68 -16.09
N GLY A 554 -14.45 -23.87 -15.93
CA GLY A 554 -15.23 -25.08 -15.71
C GLY A 554 -16.14 -24.87 -14.50
N LYS A 555 -17.42 -25.24 -14.63
CA LYS A 555 -18.35 -25.27 -13.49
C LYS A 555 -17.96 -26.37 -12.52
#